data_AF-A0A495JUT2-F1
#
_entry.id   AF-A0A495JUT2-F1
#
_cell.length_a   1.000
_cell.length_b   1.000
_cell.length_c   1.000
_cell.angle_alpha   90.00
_cell.angle_beta   90.00
_cell.angle_gamma   90.00
#
_symmetry.space_group_name_H-M   'P 1'
#
loop_
_entity.id
_entity.type
_entity.pdbx_description
1 polymer ?
#
loop_
_entity_poly.entity_id
_entity_poly.type
_entity_poly.pdbx_seq_one_letter_code
_entity_poly.pdbx_strand_id
1 'polypeptide(L)'
;MKCSAHGCSENRGYRGSSNCPEHYNSRPRCQHGGCSLVARGSHPFCYKHAVPRHLGEYKVCYFADCDRRASTRGLCTPHGVQLRRNGVLKPLRVRERRSSPSCEFSGCDRAISNRGLCDTHAKQRARGEDLKPILVDRRRASRPRPPCRFDGCDRPAKGTSQGSALCSGHDSQQREGKPLRPLYGSAGSKGHVKPNGYRVISINGRLVGEHRLVMESVLGRSLSRRESVHHKNGDRLDNRPENLELWVTPHLRGQRVADLVDFIVSTYPDAVRERLAQQDVAT
;
A
#
# COMPACT_ATOMS: atom_id res chain seq x y z
N MET A 1 5.86 -45.83 -3.24
CA MET A 1 6.00 -44.74 -4.23
C MET A 1 7.24 -45.01 -5.05
N LYS A 2 7.14 -45.00 -6.38
CA LYS A 2 8.30 -45.15 -7.28
C LYS A 2 9.23 -43.94 -7.17
N CYS A 3 10.53 -44.15 -7.41
CA CYS A 3 11.50 -43.05 -7.44
C CYS A 3 11.13 -42.05 -8.55
N SER A 4 11.16 -40.75 -8.25
CA SER A 4 10.88 -39.69 -9.24
C SER A 4 12.05 -39.35 -10.16
N ALA A 5 13.21 -40.01 -10.01
CA ALA A 5 14.38 -39.78 -10.84
C ALA A 5 14.18 -40.41 -12.22
N HIS A 6 14.41 -39.64 -13.28
CA HIS A 6 14.22 -40.09 -14.65
C HIS A 6 15.10 -41.32 -14.96
N GLY A 7 14.49 -42.40 -15.44
CA GLY A 7 15.21 -43.65 -15.76
C GLY A 7 15.54 -44.54 -14.55
N CYS A 8 15.09 -44.19 -13.34
CA CYS A 8 15.32 -45.02 -12.16
C CYS A 8 14.26 -46.12 -12.02
N SER A 9 14.70 -47.38 -11.92
CA SER A 9 13.83 -48.56 -11.74
C SER A 9 13.43 -48.83 -10.29
N GLU A 10 13.95 -48.05 -9.33
CA GLU A 10 13.69 -48.23 -7.90
C GLU A 10 12.26 -47.85 -7.51
N ASN A 11 11.59 -48.76 -6.79
CA ASN A 11 10.17 -48.65 -6.46
C ASN A 11 9.89 -48.21 -5.01
N ARG A 12 10.90 -47.67 -4.31
CA ARG A 12 10.77 -47.18 -2.93
C ARG A 12 11.33 -45.76 -2.75
N GLY A 13 10.58 -44.94 -2.02
CA GLY A 13 11.05 -43.65 -1.51
C GLY A 13 11.86 -43.80 -0.24
N TYR A 14 12.75 -42.86 0.04
CA TYR A 14 13.61 -42.83 1.22
C TYR A 14 13.36 -41.57 2.06
N ARG A 15 13.24 -41.75 3.39
CA ARG A 15 13.05 -40.68 4.40
C ARG A 15 11.95 -39.66 4.05
N GLY A 16 10.78 -40.15 3.61
CA GLY A 16 9.62 -39.30 3.29
C GLY A 16 9.76 -38.49 1.99
N SER A 17 10.77 -38.77 1.17
CA SER A 17 10.93 -38.20 -0.17
C SER A 17 10.45 -39.17 -1.25
N SER A 18 10.20 -38.64 -2.44
CA SER A 18 9.91 -39.44 -3.64
C SER A 18 11.19 -39.98 -4.33
N ASN A 19 12.36 -39.84 -3.72
CA ASN A 19 13.64 -40.35 -4.26
C ASN A 19 14.07 -41.62 -3.51
N CYS A 20 14.73 -42.55 -4.22
CA CYS A 20 15.41 -43.70 -3.61
C CYS A 20 16.63 -43.24 -2.77
N PRO A 21 17.23 -44.11 -1.93
CA PRO A 21 18.34 -43.71 -1.06
C PRO A 21 19.53 -43.07 -1.79
N GLU A 22 19.90 -43.60 -2.95
CA GLU A 22 21.00 -43.11 -3.78
C GLU A 22 20.72 -41.69 -4.31
N HIS A 23 19.55 -41.50 -4.94
CA HIS A 23 19.10 -40.19 -5.44
C HIS A 23 18.73 -39.19 -4.35
N TYR A 24 18.46 -39.66 -3.13
CA TYR A 24 18.30 -38.78 -1.97
C TYR A 24 19.67 -38.29 -1.49
N ASN A 25 20.68 -39.17 -1.52
CA ASN A 25 22.01 -38.87 -1.02
C ASN A 25 22.84 -37.97 -1.94
N SER A 26 22.64 -38.04 -3.25
CA SER A 26 23.30 -37.20 -4.25
C SER A 26 22.80 -35.75 -4.30
N ARG A 27 21.73 -35.40 -3.58
CA ARG A 27 21.17 -34.04 -3.59
C ARG A 27 21.99 -33.07 -2.72
N PRO A 28 22.01 -31.77 -3.09
CA PRO A 28 22.67 -30.73 -2.30
C PRO A 28 22.16 -30.70 -0.85
N ARG A 29 23.07 -30.52 0.10
CA ARG A 29 22.75 -30.39 1.52
C ARG A 29 22.30 -28.97 1.84
N CYS A 30 21.51 -28.85 2.91
CA CYS A 30 21.12 -27.58 3.45
C CYS A 30 22.36 -26.76 3.82
N GLN A 31 22.46 -25.53 3.32
CA GLN A 31 23.56 -24.62 3.65
C GLN A 31 23.42 -23.96 5.03
N HIS A 32 22.59 -24.50 5.92
CA HIS A 32 22.44 -24.01 7.29
C HIS A 32 23.48 -24.74 8.16
N GLY A 33 24.31 -24.00 8.90
CA GLY A 33 25.37 -24.57 9.73
C GLY A 33 24.84 -25.69 10.63
N GLY A 34 25.49 -26.87 10.58
CA GLY A 34 25.09 -28.05 11.37
C GLY A 34 23.85 -28.82 10.87
N CYS A 35 23.25 -28.43 9.74
CA CYS A 35 22.08 -29.13 9.20
C CYS A 35 22.44 -30.22 8.18
N SER A 36 22.06 -31.47 8.46
CA SER A 36 22.30 -32.64 7.58
C SER A 36 21.17 -32.91 6.56
N LEU A 37 20.09 -32.14 6.61
CA LEU A 37 18.92 -32.32 5.75
C LEU A 37 19.19 -31.88 4.30
N VAL A 38 18.48 -32.50 3.35
CA VAL A 38 18.60 -32.20 1.92
C VAL A 38 17.85 -30.92 1.55
N ALA A 39 18.43 -30.13 0.63
CA ALA A 39 17.87 -28.89 0.14
C ALA A 39 16.61 -29.09 -0.74
N ARG A 40 15.67 -28.14 -0.70
CA ARG A 40 14.39 -28.22 -1.42
C ARG A 40 14.52 -27.69 -2.86
N GLY A 41 14.52 -28.59 -3.85
CA GLY A 41 14.51 -28.20 -5.26
C GLY A 41 15.71 -27.30 -5.60
N SER A 42 15.44 -26.12 -6.15
CA SER A 42 16.45 -25.08 -6.44
C SER A 42 16.82 -24.21 -5.24
N HIS A 43 16.16 -24.35 -4.09
CA HIS A 43 16.50 -23.59 -2.89
C HIS A 43 17.67 -24.24 -2.14
N PRO A 44 18.64 -23.46 -1.63
CA PRO A 44 19.80 -23.99 -0.89
C PRO A 44 19.48 -24.51 0.52
N PHE A 45 18.20 -24.57 0.92
CA PHE A 45 17.76 -24.91 2.28
C PHE A 45 16.74 -26.05 2.30
N CYS A 46 16.74 -26.85 3.38
CA CYS A 46 15.80 -27.97 3.58
C CYS A 46 14.40 -27.50 3.95
N TYR A 47 13.41 -28.39 4.07
CA TYR A 47 12.04 -28.00 4.42
C TYR A 47 11.89 -27.27 5.77
N LYS A 48 12.80 -27.51 6.73
CA LYS A 48 12.81 -26.82 8.03
C LYS A 48 13.44 -25.42 7.95
N HIS A 49 14.41 -25.23 7.06
CA HIS A 49 15.15 -23.98 6.90
C HIS A 49 14.73 -23.17 5.66
N ALA A 50 13.94 -23.76 4.77
CA ALA A 50 13.25 -23.08 3.68
C ALA A 50 12.10 -22.30 4.30
N VAL A 51 12.38 -21.04 4.61
CA VAL A 51 11.60 -20.14 5.45
C VAL A 51 10.07 -20.25 5.26
N PRO A 52 9.32 -20.42 6.37
CA PRO A 52 7.87 -20.22 6.43
C PRO A 52 7.47 -18.81 5.99
N ARG A 53 6.29 -18.65 5.38
CA ARG A 53 5.74 -17.39 4.88
C ARG A 53 5.25 -16.43 5.99
N HIS A 54 5.90 -16.40 7.15
CA HIS A 54 5.55 -15.49 8.24
C HIS A 54 6.42 -14.22 8.18
N LEU A 55 5.81 -13.17 7.64
CA LEU A 55 6.26 -11.79 7.73
C LEU A 55 6.24 -11.37 9.21
N GLY A 56 7.39 -11.22 9.88
CA GLY A 56 7.35 -10.58 11.21
C GLY A 56 8.62 -10.54 12.06
N GLU A 57 9.44 -11.59 12.11
CA GLU A 57 10.36 -11.73 13.27
C GLU A 57 11.83 -11.36 13.03
N TYR A 58 12.26 -11.16 11.78
CA TYR A 58 13.65 -10.79 11.54
C TYR A 58 13.85 -9.28 11.71
N LYS A 59 14.40 -8.86 12.86
CA LYS A 59 14.84 -7.47 13.08
C LYS A 59 16.16 -7.15 12.37
N VAL A 60 17.02 -8.14 12.15
CA VAL A 60 18.36 -7.99 11.57
C VAL A 60 18.54 -8.94 10.39
N CYS A 61 19.37 -8.55 9.41
CA CYS A 61 19.71 -9.34 8.24
C CYS A 61 20.48 -10.61 8.62
N TYR A 62 20.15 -11.75 8.01
CA TYR A 62 20.81 -13.02 8.32
C TYR A 62 22.19 -13.19 7.67
N PHE A 63 22.51 -12.43 6.63
CA PHE A 63 23.83 -12.48 6.00
C PHE A 63 24.92 -12.18 7.04
N ALA A 64 25.98 -13.00 7.07
CA ALA A 64 27.08 -12.89 8.03
C ALA A 64 27.65 -11.46 8.07
N ASP A 65 27.91 -10.96 9.28
CA ASP A 65 28.47 -9.64 9.52
C ASP A 65 27.63 -8.48 8.94
N CYS A 66 26.30 -8.62 8.95
CA CYS A 66 25.38 -7.58 8.49
C CYS A 66 24.34 -7.18 9.55
N ASP A 67 24.60 -6.07 10.23
CA ASP A 67 23.70 -5.53 11.26
C ASP A 67 22.51 -4.71 10.70
N ARG A 68 22.33 -4.70 9.38
CA ARG A 68 21.23 -3.94 8.75
C ARG A 68 19.89 -4.60 9.05
N ARG A 69 18.86 -3.78 9.24
CA ARG A 69 17.48 -4.24 9.42
C ARG A 69 17.03 -5.13 8.25
N ALA A 70 16.45 -6.30 8.56
CA ALA A 70 15.84 -7.16 7.56
C ALA A 70 14.52 -6.54 7.06
N SER A 71 14.31 -6.57 5.75
CA SER A 71 13.13 -5.98 5.09
C SER A 71 12.13 -7.03 4.64
N THR A 72 12.59 -8.13 4.05
CA THR A 72 11.74 -9.23 3.56
C THR A 72 12.62 -10.48 3.41
N ARG A 73 12.11 -11.66 3.77
CA ARG A 73 12.84 -12.95 3.71
C ARG A 73 14.14 -12.97 4.54
N GLY A 74 14.17 -12.32 5.69
CA GLY A 74 15.34 -12.30 6.58
C GLY A 74 16.56 -11.55 6.03
N LEU A 75 16.46 -10.89 4.88
CA LEU A 75 17.53 -10.10 4.28
C LEU A 75 17.25 -8.60 4.36
N CYS A 76 18.29 -7.81 4.57
CA CYS A 76 18.20 -6.37 4.31
C CYS A 76 17.93 -6.13 2.82
N THR A 77 17.34 -4.98 2.49
CA THR A 77 16.96 -4.66 1.11
C THR A 77 18.11 -4.85 0.10
N PRO A 78 19.35 -4.40 0.39
CA PRO A 78 20.50 -4.62 -0.50
C PRO A 78 20.82 -6.10 -0.75
N HIS A 79 20.86 -6.94 0.30
CA HIS A 79 21.10 -8.37 0.13
C HIS A 79 19.94 -9.08 -0.59
N GLY A 80 18.70 -8.66 -0.32
CA GLY A 80 17.54 -9.15 -1.07
C GLY A 80 17.59 -8.78 -2.56
N VAL A 81 18.23 -7.66 -2.93
CA VAL A 81 18.49 -7.30 -4.33
C VAL A 81 19.64 -8.12 -4.91
N GLN A 82 20.74 -8.32 -4.19
CA GLN A 82 21.86 -9.16 -4.65
C GLN A 82 21.41 -10.59 -4.97
N LEU A 83 20.62 -11.20 -4.06
CA LEU A 83 20.09 -12.55 -4.27
C LEU A 83 19.22 -12.64 -5.53
N ARG A 84 18.38 -11.62 -5.77
CA ARG A 84 17.50 -11.58 -6.96
C ARG A 84 18.26 -11.40 -8.26
N ARG A 85 19.38 -10.67 -8.25
CA ARG A 85 20.15 -10.37 -9.47
C ARG A 85 21.17 -11.45 -9.81
N ASN A 86 21.88 -11.95 -8.80
CA ASN A 86 23.08 -12.74 -9.00
C ASN A 86 23.03 -14.12 -8.35
N GLY A 87 21.98 -14.44 -7.58
CA GLY A 87 21.86 -15.71 -6.84
C GLY A 87 22.84 -15.89 -5.68
N VAL A 88 23.88 -15.06 -5.59
CA VAL A 88 24.96 -15.13 -4.59
C VAL A 88 24.95 -13.87 -3.73
N LEU A 89 24.96 -14.05 -2.40
CA LEU A 89 25.10 -12.97 -1.43
C LEU A 89 26.58 -12.64 -1.21
N LYS A 90 26.90 -11.34 -1.16
CA LYS A 90 28.26 -10.85 -0.91
C LYS A 90 28.22 -9.72 0.12
N PRO A 91 29.28 -9.53 0.94
CA PRO A 91 29.33 -8.45 1.91
C PRO A 91 29.02 -7.09 1.29
N LEU A 92 28.19 -6.31 1.97
CA LEU A 92 27.86 -4.96 1.50
C LEU A 92 29.06 -4.05 1.73
N ARG A 93 29.50 -3.38 0.68
CA ARG A 93 30.48 -2.30 0.80
C ARG A 93 29.89 -1.20 1.69
N VAL A 94 30.47 -0.99 2.87
CA VAL A 94 30.20 0.19 3.69
C VAL A 94 30.94 1.34 3.02
N ARG A 95 30.20 2.22 2.36
CA ARG A 95 30.80 3.45 1.83
C ARG A 95 30.96 4.39 3.02
N GLU A 96 32.20 4.61 3.46
CA GLU A 96 32.49 5.66 4.44
C GLU A 96 31.88 6.96 3.93
N ARG A 97 31.01 7.57 4.74
CA ARG A 97 30.45 8.88 4.42
C ARG A 97 31.57 9.89 4.57
N ARG A 98 32.26 10.21 3.47
CA ARG A 98 33.08 11.43 3.42
C ARG A 98 32.14 12.60 3.70
N SER A 99 32.43 13.38 4.75
CA SER A 99 31.71 14.62 5.03
C SER A 99 31.74 15.48 3.77
N SER A 100 30.58 15.82 3.22
CA SER A 100 30.53 16.74 2.09
C SER A 100 31.04 18.10 2.57
N PRO A 101 31.90 18.77 1.79
CA PRO A 101 32.38 20.10 2.16
C PRO A 101 31.20 21.07 2.31
N SER A 102 31.30 22.02 3.25
CA SER A 102 30.29 23.03 3.54
C SER A 102 30.38 24.22 2.58
N CYS A 103 29.27 24.93 2.42
CA CYS A 103 29.15 26.12 1.59
C CYS A 103 30.21 27.16 1.96
N GLU A 104 30.81 27.80 0.95
CA GLU A 104 31.77 28.90 1.13
C GLU A 104 31.13 30.16 1.72
N PHE A 105 29.80 30.29 1.66
CA PHE A 105 29.11 31.44 2.26
C PHE A 105 29.25 31.43 3.79
N SER A 106 29.70 32.55 4.35
CA SER A 106 29.94 32.71 5.79
C SER A 106 28.68 32.40 6.62
N GLY A 107 28.81 31.48 7.58
CA GLY A 107 27.70 31.06 8.43
C GLY A 107 26.69 30.10 7.76
N CYS A 108 27.07 29.39 6.70
CA CYS A 108 26.23 28.38 6.06
C CYS A 108 26.82 26.97 6.14
N ASP A 109 26.24 26.12 7.00
CA ASP A 109 26.69 24.73 7.18
C ASP A 109 26.10 23.75 6.15
N ARG A 110 25.41 24.24 5.11
CA ARG A 110 24.84 23.39 4.06
C ARG A 110 25.96 22.84 3.18
N ALA A 111 25.83 21.59 2.74
CA ALA A 111 26.80 20.97 1.83
C ALA A 111 26.89 21.72 0.47
N ILE A 112 28.10 21.79 -0.08
CA ILE A 112 28.36 22.30 -1.44
C ILE A 112 27.62 21.42 -2.45
N SER A 113 26.84 22.06 -3.31
CA SER A 113 26.18 21.41 -4.44
C SER A 113 26.83 21.77 -5.78
N ASN A 114 27.36 22.99 -5.93
CA ASN A 114 27.97 23.44 -7.17
C ASN A 114 28.93 24.62 -6.93
N ARG A 115 30.15 24.53 -7.48
CA ARG A 115 31.15 25.63 -7.50
C ARG A 115 31.27 26.35 -6.14
N GLY A 116 31.56 25.61 -5.07
CA GLY A 116 31.79 26.20 -3.74
C GLY A 116 30.54 26.53 -2.93
N LEU A 117 29.35 26.53 -3.53
CA LEU A 117 28.12 26.99 -2.89
C LEU A 117 27.10 25.87 -2.68
N CYS A 118 26.26 26.01 -1.65
CA CYS A 118 25.06 25.20 -1.50
C CYS A 118 24.01 25.55 -2.57
N ASP A 119 23.02 24.68 -2.78
CA ASP A 119 22.04 24.83 -3.88
C ASP A 119 21.32 26.19 -3.85
N THR A 120 20.94 26.66 -2.67
CA THR A 120 20.27 27.94 -2.51
C THR A 120 21.18 29.13 -2.82
N HIS A 121 22.44 29.09 -2.38
CA HIS A 121 23.44 30.14 -2.67
C HIS A 121 23.88 30.12 -4.14
N ALA A 122 24.04 28.94 -4.73
CA ALA A 122 24.34 28.81 -6.16
C ALA A 122 23.23 29.43 -7.03
N LYS A 123 21.96 29.28 -6.62
CA LYS A 123 20.80 29.92 -7.28
C LYS A 123 20.74 31.43 -7.09
N GLN A 124 21.10 31.95 -5.92
CA GLN A 124 21.24 33.41 -5.72
C GLN A 124 22.28 33.98 -6.68
N ARG A 125 23.49 33.38 -6.72
CA ARG A 125 24.56 33.78 -7.63
C ARG A 125 24.15 33.66 -9.11
N ALA A 126 23.48 32.58 -9.49
CA ALA A 126 23.00 32.39 -10.87
C ALA A 126 21.96 33.43 -11.31
N ARG A 127 21.25 34.05 -10.36
CA ARG A 127 20.29 35.14 -10.60
C ARG A 127 20.93 36.53 -10.55
N GLY A 128 22.24 36.63 -10.36
CA GLY A 128 22.93 37.91 -10.21
C GLY A 128 22.63 38.61 -8.88
N GLU A 129 22.09 37.87 -7.89
CA GLU A 129 21.83 38.41 -6.55
C GLU A 129 23.07 38.27 -5.67
N ASP A 130 23.30 39.24 -4.79
CA ASP A 130 24.25 39.08 -3.70
C ASP A 130 23.87 37.88 -2.83
N LEU A 131 24.89 37.12 -2.42
CA LEU A 131 24.70 35.99 -1.52
C LEU A 131 24.23 36.52 -0.16
N LYS A 132 23.06 36.06 0.28
CA LYS A 132 22.46 36.47 1.55
C LYS A 132 22.41 35.30 2.52
N PRO A 133 22.45 35.56 3.85
CA PRO A 133 22.20 34.52 4.84
C PRO A 133 20.88 33.84 4.56
N ILE A 134 20.89 32.51 4.50
CA ILE A 134 19.67 31.74 4.34
C ILE A 134 18.97 31.70 5.69
N LEU A 135 18.15 32.71 5.94
CA LEU A 135 17.24 32.74 7.07
C LEU A 135 16.22 31.62 6.89
N VAL A 136 16.38 30.54 7.65
CA VAL A 136 15.29 29.57 7.84
C VAL A 136 14.28 30.22 8.77
N ASP A 137 13.30 30.92 8.20
CA ASP A 137 12.13 31.36 8.96
C ASP A 137 11.31 30.13 9.40
N ARG A 138 11.73 29.54 10.53
CA ARG A 138 11.08 28.38 11.13
C ARG A 138 9.63 28.68 11.55
N ARG A 139 9.24 29.96 11.70
CA ARG A 139 7.88 30.37 12.09
C ARG A 139 6.88 30.20 10.95
N ARG A 140 7.30 30.38 9.68
CA ARG A 140 6.43 30.14 8.51
C ARG A 140 6.18 28.66 8.23
N ALA A 141 7.16 27.79 8.52
CA ALA A 141 7.06 26.35 8.28
C ALA A 141 6.07 25.63 9.24
N SER A 142 5.71 26.26 10.35
CA SER A 142 4.92 25.68 11.45
C SER A 142 3.49 26.23 11.56
N ARG A 143 3.10 27.23 10.75
CA ARG A 143 1.69 27.67 10.72
C ARG A 143 0.82 26.55 10.13
N PRO A 144 -0.19 26.04 10.88
CA PRO A 144 -1.12 25.06 10.34
C PRO A 144 -1.84 25.68 9.14
N ARG A 145 -1.92 24.90 8.06
CA ARG A 145 -2.62 25.33 6.85
C ARG A 145 -4.13 25.30 7.12
N PRO A 146 -4.91 26.20 6.51
CA PRO A 146 -6.37 26.13 6.61
C PRO A 146 -6.89 24.80 6.03
N PRO A 147 -8.07 24.33 6.48
CA PRO A 147 -8.70 23.13 5.93
C PRO A 147 -9.05 23.31 4.46
N CYS A 148 -9.31 22.20 3.78
CA CYS A 148 -9.81 22.19 2.42
C CYS A 148 -11.19 22.86 2.36
N ARG A 149 -11.44 23.64 1.31
CA ARG A 149 -12.75 24.24 1.03
C ARG A 149 -13.79 23.22 0.57
N PHE A 150 -13.37 22.05 0.09
CA PHE A 150 -14.31 21.00 -0.28
C PHE A 150 -15.04 20.51 0.98
N ASP A 151 -16.36 20.54 0.94
CA ASP A 151 -17.20 20.18 2.08
C ASP A 151 -16.95 18.74 2.55
N GLY A 152 -16.88 18.55 3.87
CA GLY A 152 -16.51 17.27 4.47
C GLY A 152 -15.06 16.81 4.25
N CYS A 153 -14.11 17.72 3.97
CA CYS A 153 -12.69 17.39 3.81
C CYS A 153 -11.77 18.12 4.82
N ASP A 154 -11.30 17.39 5.83
CA ASP A 154 -10.41 17.93 6.87
C ASP A 154 -8.93 18.00 6.46
N ARG A 155 -8.61 17.73 5.19
CA ARG A 155 -7.21 17.78 4.73
C ARG A 155 -6.73 19.22 4.63
N PRO A 156 -5.47 19.51 4.99
CA PRO A 156 -4.91 20.85 4.84
C PRO A 156 -4.85 21.28 3.37
N ALA A 157 -5.19 22.53 3.09
CA ALA A 157 -5.05 23.14 1.78
C ALA A 157 -3.58 23.21 1.31
N LYS A 158 -3.34 23.33 0.00
CA LYS A 158 -1.98 23.40 -0.56
C LYS A 158 -1.27 24.74 -0.30
N GLY A 159 -2.00 25.85 -0.15
CA GLY A 159 -1.43 27.21 -0.04
C GLY A 159 -1.96 28.02 1.15
N THR A 160 -1.21 29.04 1.58
CA THR A 160 -1.55 29.93 2.69
C THR A 160 -2.22 31.24 2.26
N SER A 161 -2.30 31.52 0.96
CA SER A 161 -2.77 32.80 0.44
C SER A 161 -3.15 32.64 -1.03
N GLN A 162 -4.46 32.64 -1.32
CA GLN A 162 -5.12 32.64 -2.64
C GLN A 162 -4.81 31.50 -3.63
N GLY A 163 -3.73 30.73 -3.47
CA GLY A 163 -3.43 29.53 -4.25
C GLY A 163 -4.20 28.31 -3.73
N SER A 164 -5.19 27.86 -4.52
CA SER A 164 -6.11 26.73 -4.29
C SER A 164 -6.49 26.54 -2.81
N ALA A 165 -7.67 27.00 -2.41
CA ALA A 165 -8.29 26.65 -1.13
C ALA A 165 -8.61 25.13 -1.02
N LEU A 166 -8.04 24.31 -1.90
CA LEU A 166 -8.24 22.88 -2.03
C LEU A 166 -7.01 22.14 -1.50
N CYS A 167 -7.25 20.94 -0.96
CA CYS A 167 -6.19 20.02 -0.61
C CYS A 167 -5.50 19.48 -1.87
N SER A 168 -4.41 18.74 -1.68
CA SER A 168 -3.60 18.26 -2.80
C SER A 168 -4.35 17.43 -3.84
N GLY A 169 -5.29 16.59 -3.39
CA GLY A 169 -6.10 15.75 -4.26
C GLY A 169 -7.21 16.52 -4.98
N HIS A 170 -7.88 17.45 -4.29
CA HIS A 170 -8.96 18.26 -4.88
C HIS A 170 -8.41 19.26 -5.91
N ASP A 171 -7.27 19.87 -5.64
CA ASP A 171 -6.57 20.71 -6.63
C ASP A 171 -6.16 19.90 -7.89
N SER A 172 -5.81 18.61 -7.75
CA SER A 172 -5.55 17.74 -8.92
C SER A 172 -6.81 17.49 -9.73
N GLN A 173 -7.90 17.12 -9.07
CA GLN A 173 -9.20 16.90 -9.73
C GLN A 173 -9.64 18.15 -10.51
N GLN A 174 -9.53 19.32 -9.90
CA GLN A 174 -9.87 20.59 -10.54
C GLN A 174 -9.00 20.89 -11.76
N ARG A 175 -7.67 20.74 -11.67
CA ARG A 175 -6.75 20.97 -12.80
C ARG A 175 -6.96 19.99 -13.95
N GLU A 176 -7.42 18.77 -13.63
CA GLU A 176 -7.78 17.75 -14.62
C GLU A 176 -9.17 17.98 -15.24
N GLY A 177 -9.88 19.05 -14.86
CA GLY A 177 -11.25 19.33 -15.33
C GLY A 177 -12.30 18.33 -14.81
N LYS A 178 -11.96 17.56 -13.77
CA LYS A 178 -12.87 16.58 -13.17
C LYS A 178 -13.72 17.23 -12.08
N PRO A 179 -14.97 16.78 -11.89
CA PRO A 179 -15.75 17.22 -10.74
C PRO A 179 -15.03 16.88 -9.44
N LEU A 180 -15.05 17.80 -8.48
CA LEU A 180 -14.50 17.56 -7.15
C LEU A 180 -15.33 16.48 -6.47
N ARG A 181 -14.67 15.41 -6.02
CA ARG A 181 -15.30 14.28 -5.33
C ARG A 181 -14.70 14.09 -3.95
N PRO A 182 -15.44 13.53 -2.98
CA PRO A 182 -14.90 13.21 -1.67
C PRO A 182 -13.65 12.34 -1.81
N LEU A 183 -12.63 12.68 -1.04
CA LEU A 183 -11.37 11.96 -1.03
C LEU A 183 -11.33 11.11 0.24
N TYR A 184 -11.06 9.81 0.12
CA TYR A 184 -10.93 8.90 1.27
C TYR A 184 -9.49 8.46 1.51
N GLY A 185 -9.17 8.13 2.77
CA GLY A 185 -7.83 7.74 3.22
C GLY A 185 -6.92 8.91 3.66
N SER A 186 -5.80 8.61 4.32
CA SER A 186 -4.89 9.63 4.86
C SER A 186 -4.29 10.53 3.76
N ALA A 187 -3.84 11.73 4.11
CA ALA A 187 -3.15 12.61 3.17
C ALA A 187 -1.95 11.86 2.54
N GLY A 188 -2.01 11.57 1.24
CA GLY A 188 -1.01 10.79 0.51
C GLY A 188 -1.30 9.29 0.33
N SER A 189 -2.45 8.77 0.79
CA SER A 189 -2.88 7.39 0.49
C SER A 189 -3.14 7.24 -1.01
N LYS A 190 -2.12 6.77 -1.74
CA LYS A 190 -2.22 6.43 -3.15
C LYS A 190 -3.08 5.17 -3.29
N GLY A 191 -4.38 5.33 -3.42
CA GLY A 191 -5.24 4.24 -3.90
C GLY A 191 -4.78 3.76 -5.28
N HIS A 192 -5.07 2.52 -5.64
CA HIS A 192 -4.79 1.97 -6.97
C HIS A 192 -6.09 1.49 -7.63
N VAL A 193 -6.09 1.47 -8.96
CA VAL A 193 -7.20 0.91 -9.74
C VAL A 193 -6.89 -0.58 -9.97
N LYS A 194 -7.82 -1.45 -9.59
CA LYS A 194 -7.72 -2.89 -9.82
C LYS A 194 -8.01 -3.21 -11.30
N PRO A 195 -7.57 -4.38 -11.81
CA PRO A 195 -7.90 -4.81 -13.18
C PRO A 195 -9.41 -4.85 -13.48
N ASN A 196 -10.25 -5.03 -12.46
CA ASN A 196 -11.71 -5.00 -12.58
C ASN A 196 -12.31 -3.58 -12.66
N GLY A 197 -11.48 -2.54 -12.82
CA GLY A 197 -11.89 -1.15 -12.97
C GLY A 197 -12.22 -0.42 -11.67
N TYR A 198 -12.27 -1.11 -10.53
CA TYR A 198 -12.58 -0.46 -9.26
C TYR A 198 -11.34 0.17 -8.63
N ARG A 199 -11.49 1.41 -8.19
CA ARG A 199 -10.51 2.08 -7.35
C ARG A 199 -10.60 1.62 -5.89
N VAL A 200 -9.46 1.25 -5.31
CA VAL A 200 -9.35 0.85 -3.91
C VAL A 200 -8.35 1.71 -3.14
N ILE A 201 -8.59 1.88 -1.85
CA ILE A 201 -7.78 2.68 -0.93
C ILE A 201 -7.41 1.80 0.27
N SER A 202 -6.18 1.94 0.76
CA SER A 202 -5.75 1.25 1.98
C SER A 202 -6.15 2.07 3.20
N ILE A 203 -7.00 1.48 4.05
CA ILE A 203 -7.41 2.04 5.34
C ILE A 203 -7.06 1.01 6.41
N ASN A 204 -6.25 1.39 7.40
CA ASN A 204 -5.80 0.50 8.49
C ASN A 204 -5.24 -0.85 8.00
N GLY A 205 -4.50 -0.83 6.88
CA GLY A 205 -3.90 -2.03 6.27
C GLY A 205 -4.86 -2.90 5.44
N ARG A 206 -6.14 -2.52 5.30
CA ARG A 206 -7.13 -3.22 4.47
C ARG A 206 -7.46 -2.42 3.22
N LEU A 207 -7.58 -3.10 2.08
CA LEU A 207 -8.00 -2.49 0.82
C LEU A 207 -9.53 -2.43 0.76
N VAL A 208 -10.08 -1.22 0.73
CA VAL A 208 -11.52 -0.96 0.63
C VAL A 208 -11.82 -0.25 -0.68
N GLY A 209 -12.95 -0.58 -1.31
CA GLY A 209 -13.41 0.11 -2.53
C GLY A 209 -13.80 1.55 -2.24
N GLU A 210 -13.35 2.49 -3.08
CA GLU A 210 -13.63 3.92 -2.89
C GLU A 210 -15.13 4.21 -2.99
N HIS A 211 -15.84 3.60 -3.94
CA HIS A 211 -17.30 3.64 -4.07
C HIS A 211 -18.04 3.19 -2.80
N ARG A 212 -17.53 2.15 -2.11
CA ARG A 212 -18.10 1.66 -0.85
C ARG A 212 -18.01 2.73 0.24
N LEU A 213 -16.83 3.37 0.35
CA LEU A 213 -16.59 4.41 1.35
C LEU A 213 -17.46 5.65 1.10
N VAL A 214 -17.70 5.99 -0.18
CA VAL A 214 -18.65 7.06 -0.52
C VAL A 214 -20.04 6.74 -0.01
N MET A 215 -20.56 5.55 -0.32
CA MET A 215 -21.90 5.17 0.12
C MET A 215 -22.00 5.10 1.66
N GLU A 216 -20.99 4.56 2.35
CA GLU A 216 -20.94 4.53 3.81
C GLU A 216 -20.98 5.94 4.42
N SER A 217 -20.28 6.90 3.81
CA SER A 217 -20.31 8.30 4.22
C SER A 217 -21.67 8.96 4.00
N VAL A 218 -22.34 8.66 2.90
CA VAL A 218 -23.69 9.19 2.59
C VAL A 218 -24.73 8.63 3.56
N LEU A 219 -24.64 7.33 3.89
CA LEU A 219 -25.57 6.67 4.81
C LEU A 219 -25.31 6.97 6.29
N GLY A 220 -24.12 7.50 6.63
CA GLY A 220 -23.71 7.68 8.02
C GLY A 220 -23.49 6.38 8.80
N ARG A 221 -23.44 5.22 8.11
CA ARG A 221 -23.20 3.90 8.71
C ARG A 221 -22.37 3.02 7.78
N SER A 222 -21.73 1.99 8.35
CA SER A 222 -21.06 0.98 7.56
C SER A 222 -22.06 0.16 6.73
N LEU A 223 -21.61 -0.26 5.55
CA LEU A 223 -22.40 -1.15 4.71
C LEU A 223 -22.36 -2.56 5.27
N SER A 224 -23.48 -3.27 5.19
CA SER A 224 -23.59 -4.66 5.58
C SER A 224 -22.89 -5.58 4.57
N ARG A 225 -22.85 -6.88 4.87
CA ARG A 225 -22.34 -7.90 3.94
C ARG A 225 -23.28 -8.19 2.77
N ARG A 226 -24.56 -7.84 2.90
CA ARG A 226 -25.61 -8.07 1.89
C ARG A 226 -25.84 -6.85 1.01
N GLU A 227 -25.19 -5.75 1.34
CA GLU A 227 -25.25 -4.50 0.63
C GLU A 227 -24.07 -4.38 -0.33
N SER A 228 -24.40 -4.13 -1.59
CA SER A 228 -23.48 -3.77 -2.66
C SER A 228 -23.77 -2.35 -3.14
N VAL A 229 -22.78 -1.73 -3.77
CA VAL A 229 -22.93 -0.40 -4.33
C VAL A 229 -22.79 -0.52 -5.84
N HIS A 230 -23.78 0.01 -6.55
CA HIS A 230 -23.86 -0.02 -8.00
C HIS A 230 -23.61 1.37 -8.60
N HIS A 231 -22.98 1.43 -9.77
CA HIS A 231 -22.72 2.67 -10.51
C HIS A 231 -23.76 2.83 -11.62
N LYS A 232 -24.59 3.88 -11.55
CA LYS A 232 -25.70 4.11 -12.50
C LYS A 232 -25.22 4.22 -13.95
N ASN A 233 -24.14 4.96 -14.18
CA ASN A 233 -23.56 5.17 -15.51
C ASN A 233 -22.59 4.07 -15.98
N GLY A 234 -22.35 3.03 -15.16
CA GLY A 234 -21.39 1.96 -15.46
C GLY A 234 -19.90 2.35 -15.34
N ASP A 235 -19.57 3.63 -15.12
CA ASP A 235 -18.20 4.09 -14.86
C ASP A 235 -17.81 3.81 -13.40
N ARG A 236 -16.97 2.79 -13.20
CA ARG A 236 -16.49 2.34 -11.89
C ARG A 236 -15.58 3.34 -11.17
N LEU A 237 -15.14 4.40 -11.84
CA LEU A 237 -14.31 5.46 -11.26
C LEU A 237 -15.13 6.70 -10.88
N ASP A 238 -16.36 6.81 -11.39
CA ASP A 238 -17.30 7.87 -11.04
C ASP A 238 -18.02 7.59 -9.73
N ASN A 239 -17.33 7.90 -8.63
CA ASN A 239 -17.82 7.66 -7.27
C ASN A 239 -18.57 8.88 -6.70
N ARG A 240 -19.23 9.68 -7.52
CA ARG A 240 -20.10 10.76 -7.04
C ARG A 240 -21.35 10.16 -6.38
N PRO A 241 -21.81 10.63 -5.20
CA PRO A 241 -22.97 10.08 -4.50
C PRO A 241 -24.21 9.90 -5.39
N GLU A 242 -24.49 10.88 -6.25
CA GLU A 242 -25.62 10.86 -7.17
C GLU A 242 -25.54 9.75 -8.24
N ASN A 243 -24.33 9.26 -8.55
CA ASN A 243 -24.07 8.17 -9.49
C ASN A 243 -24.05 6.78 -8.81
N LEU A 244 -24.14 6.72 -7.48
CA LEU A 244 -24.10 5.47 -6.73
C LEU A 244 -25.50 5.06 -6.26
N GLU A 245 -25.74 3.75 -6.22
CA GLU A 245 -26.97 3.16 -5.68
C GLU A 245 -26.64 2.06 -4.68
N LEU A 246 -27.39 2.03 -3.58
CA LEU A 246 -27.34 0.93 -2.63
C LEU A 246 -28.22 -0.21 -3.14
N TRP A 247 -27.61 -1.37 -3.34
CA TRP A 247 -28.30 -2.59 -3.74
C TRP A 247 -28.24 -3.60 -2.59
N VAL A 248 -29.36 -4.24 -2.32
CA VAL A 248 -29.46 -5.31 -1.31
C VAL A 248 -29.66 -6.62 -2.06
N THR A 249 -28.79 -7.60 -1.81
CA THR A 249 -29.04 -8.98 -2.24
C THR A 249 -29.65 -9.74 -1.06
N PRO A 250 -30.98 -9.93 -1.02
CA PRO A 250 -31.60 -10.77 -0.01
C PRO A 250 -31.16 -12.24 -0.18
N HIS A 251 -31.50 -13.09 0.79
CA HIS A 251 -31.22 -14.51 0.76
C HIS A 251 -31.65 -15.20 -0.56
N LEU A 252 -31.06 -16.37 -0.84
CA LEU A 252 -31.24 -17.15 -2.07
C LEU A 252 -32.71 -17.43 -2.43
N ARG A 253 -32.94 -17.85 -3.68
CA ARG A 253 -34.27 -18.18 -4.25
C ARG A 253 -35.03 -19.20 -3.36
N GLY A 254 -36.36 -19.06 -3.25
CA GLY A 254 -37.24 -20.03 -2.56
C GLY A 254 -37.68 -19.66 -1.13
N GLN A 255 -37.83 -18.37 -0.81
CA GLN A 255 -38.27 -17.90 0.51
C GLN A 255 -39.77 -17.59 0.58
N ARG A 256 -40.36 -17.66 1.78
CA ARG A 256 -41.74 -17.22 2.02
C ARG A 256 -41.81 -15.70 2.00
N VAL A 257 -42.95 -15.17 1.58
CA VAL A 257 -43.21 -13.72 1.53
C VAL A 257 -43.08 -13.10 2.93
N ALA A 258 -43.62 -13.74 3.97
CA ALA A 258 -43.54 -13.26 5.35
C ALA A 258 -42.08 -13.08 5.81
N ASP A 259 -41.22 -14.06 5.55
CA ASP A 259 -39.79 -13.99 5.94
C ASP A 259 -39.07 -12.83 5.24
N LEU A 260 -39.42 -12.56 3.98
CA LEU A 260 -38.86 -11.42 3.24
C LEU A 260 -39.33 -10.09 3.82
N VAL A 261 -40.62 -9.97 4.15
CA VAL A 261 -41.18 -8.77 4.78
C VAL A 261 -40.51 -8.53 6.13
N ASP A 262 -40.43 -9.55 6.99
CA ASP A 262 -39.79 -9.46 8.30
C ASP A 262 -38.32 -9.03 8.19
N PHE A 263 -37.58 -9.59 7.23
CA PHE A 263 -36.21 -9.19 6.95
C PHE A 263 -36.12 -7.71 6.57
N ILE A 264 -36.97 -7.24 5.65
CA ILE A 264 -36.93 -5.86 5.16
C ILE A 264 -37.34 -4.88 6.26
N VAL A 265 -38.42 -5.15 6.99
CA VAL A 265 -38.91 -4.29 8.07
C VAL A 265 -37.91 -4.20 9.20
N SER A 266 -37.29 -5.31 9.60
CA SER A 266 -36.29 -5.31 10.68
C SER A 266 -34.96 -4.67 10.27
N THR A 267 -34.53 -4.85 9.01
CA THR A 267 -33.22 -4.36 8.55
C THR A 267 -33.27 -2.92 8.05
N TYR A 268 -34.38 -2.49 7.45
CA TYR A 268 -34.54 -1.18 6.80
C TYR A 268 -35.80 -0.44 7.27
N PRO A 269 -36.03 -0.28 8.58
CA PRO A 269 -37.28 0.26 9.11
C PRO A 269 -37.56 1.70 8.63
N ASP A 270 -36.53 2.55 8.53
CA ASP A 270 -36.67 3.93 8.06
C ASP A 270 -37.10 4.00 6.59
N ALA A 271 -36.46 3.21 5.73
CA ALA A 271 -36.79 3.18 4.30
C ALA A 271 -38.21 2.63 4.06
N VAL A 272 -38.65 1.65 4.85
CA VAL A 272 -40.03 1.14 4.80
C VAL A 272 -41.02 2.23 5.21
N ARG A 273 -40.78 2.93 6.33
CA ARG A 273 -41.64 4.03 6.79
C ARG A 273 -41.74 5.14 5.76
N GLU A 274 -40.62 5.58 5.21
CA GLU A 274 -40.58 6.62 4.18
C GLU A 274 -41.39 6.21 2.94
N ARG A 275 -41.25 4.96 2.51
CA ARG A 275 -41.97 4.47 1.32
C ARG A 275 -43.47 4.36 1.53
N LEU A 276 -43.92 3.94 2.72
CA LEU A 276 -45.34 3.90 3.08
C LEU A 276 -45.94 5.31 3.14
N ALA A 277 -45.23 6.27 3.77
CA ALA A 277 -45.69 7.65 3.83
C ALA A 277 -45.87 8.28 2.43
N GLN A 278 -45.01 7.95 1.46
CA GLN A 278 -45.15 8.40 0.07
C GLN A 278 -46.38 7.80 -0.64
N GLN A 279 -46.88 6.63 -0.21
CA GLN A 279 -48.09 6.03 -0.77
C GLN A 279 -49.34 6.72 -0.25
N ASP A 280 -49.37 7.05 1.06
CA ASP A 280 -50.52 7.70 1.69
C ASP A 280 -50.75 9.13 1.18
N VAL A 281 -49.70 9.82 0.71
CA VAL A 281 -49.80 11.17 0.12
C VAL A 281 -50.28 11.14 -1.34
N ALA A 282 -50.20 9.98 -2.01
CA ALA A 282 -50.60 9.81 -3.40
C ALA A 282 -52.04 9.27 -3.58
N THR A 283 -52.77 9.07 -2.47
CA THR A 283 -54.13 8.52 -2.44
C THR A 283 -55.12 9.59 -1.97
#